data_AF-E9I7U2-F1
#
_entry.id   AF-E9I7U2-F1
#
_cell.length_a   1.000
_cell.length_b   1.000
_cell.length_c   1.000
_cell.angle_alpha   90.00
_cell.angle_beta   90.00
_cell.angle_gamma   90.00
#
_symmetry.space_group_name_H-M   'P 1'
#
loop_
_entity.id
_entity.type
_entity.pdbx_description
1 polymer ?
#
loop_
_entity_poly.entity_id
_entity_poly.type
_entity_poly.pdbx_seq_one_letter_code
_entity_poly.pdbx_strand_id
1 'polypeptide(L)'
;MSVVYTVDPMSRWNFGVRESVGLNSTVSCNNSCAAPSIPKGALLVQSASGTEKVKSGQGTLEIYPGEAAYFFMNDEMTRYNDNHGGMTVLWRCLDCLDATPSRSLAKLIVPAREEMGVTFVHRGLKAAKYQLTAYGRWTNSVGKYPWSDGRGYQNACGKSCPMPQANNQLLVAQKQDGSSTSVGIRQKIELDAGESLTLKSNDDAGGYGDNGGELVVYLQCLDCEP
;
A
#
# COMPACT_ATOMS: atom_id res chain seq x y z
N MET A 1 10.65 -13.03 7.28
CA MET A 1 10.94 -11.58 7.16
C MET A 1 9.72 -10.83 7.69
N SER A 2 9.88 -9.97 8.68
CA SER A 2 8.77 -9.22 9.30
C SER A 2 8.58 -7.86 8.63
N VAL A 3 7.33 -7.46 8.41
CA VAL A 3 6.97 -6.08 8.05
C VAL A 3 6.61 -5.34 9.33
N VAL A 4 7.21 -4.16 9.53
CA VAL A 4 6.90 -3.25 10.65
C VAL A 4 5.97 -2.16 10.14
N TYR A 5 4.81 -2.00 10.78
CA TYR A 5 3.92 -0.85 10.58
C TYR A 5 3.73 -0.13 11.90
N THR A 6 4.34 1.04 12.08
CA THR A 6 4.07 1.89 13.24
C THR A 6 2.67 2.48 13.10
N VAL A 7 1.76 2.11 14.01
CA VAL A 7 0.49 2.81 14.24
C VAL A 7 0.81 4.12 15.01
N ASP A 8 -0.18 4.96 15.30
CA ASP A 8 -0.11 6.18 16.14
C ASP A 8 -1.14 6.02 17.29
N PRO A 9 -0.80 6.08 18.65
CA PRO A 9 -1.37 5.63 20.05
C PRO A 9 -2.80 4.78 20.55
N MET A 10 -4.71 4.24 19.41
CA MET A 10 -6.23 4.06 19.43
C MET A 10 -6.68 2.73 18.82
N SER A 11 -6.20 2.48 17.60
CA SER A 11 -7.09 2.11 16.51
C SER A 11 -7.17 0.61 16.29
N ARG A 12 -8.38 0.02 16.29
CA ARG A 12 -8.62 -1.43 16.14
C ARG A 12 -9.06 -1.80 14.70
N TRP A 13 -8.65 -2.98 14.20
CA TRP A 13 -8.66 -3.32 12.75
C TRP A 13 -9.24 -4.70 12.44
N ASN A 14 -9.63 -4.93 11.17
CA ASN A 14 -10.22 -6.20 10.72
C ASN A 14 -9.91 -6.48 9.22
N PHE A 15 -9.75 -7.76 8.85
CA PHE A 15 -9.13 -8.19 7.59
C PHE A 15 -10.10 -8.97 6.67
N GLY A 16 -10.03 -8.69 5.37
CA GLY A 16 -11.03 -9.10 4.36
C GLY A 16 -10.69 -10.33 3.53
N VAL A 17 -11.71 -10.81 2.80
CA VAL A 17 -11.77 -12.09 2.06
C VAL A 17 -10.70 -12.25 0.97
N ARG A 18 -10.28 -13.50 0.74
CA ARG A 18 -9.22 -13.93 -0.19
C ARG A 18 -9.78 -14.77 -1.35
N GLU A 19 -9.17 -14.68 -2.54
CA GLU A 19 -9.32 -15.71 -3.58
C GLU A 19 -8.59 -17.01 -3.21
N SER A 20 -9.11 -18.15 -3.69
CA SER A 20 -8.63 -19.48 -3.31
C SER A 20 -7.36 -19.90 -4.06
N VAL A 21 -6.19 -19.58 -3.50
CA VAL A 21 -4.92 -20.21 -3.92
C VAL A 21 -4.93 -21.69 -3.52
N GLY A 22 -4.92 -22.59 -4.51
CA GLY A 22 -5.05 -24.04 -4.31
C GLY A 22 -3.84 -24.67 -3.62
N LEU A 23 -3.96 -24.94 -2.32
CA LEU A 23 -3.00 -25.73 -1.55
C LEU A 23 -3.48 -27.19 -1.47
N ASN A 24 -2.86 -28.06 -2.26
CA ASN A 24 -3.31 -29.46 -2.44
C ASN A 24 -2.98 -30.40 -1.26
N SER A 25 -2.48 -29.87 -0.13
CA SER A 25 -2.36 -30.59 1.14
C SER A 25 -2.28 -29.63 2.32
N THR A 26 -2.89 -29.99 3.46
CA THR A 26 -2.72 -29.28 4.74
C THR A 26 -1.48 -29.79 5.45
N VAL A 27 -0.32 -29.24 5.14
CA VAL A 27 0.93 -29.55 5.85
C VAL A 27 0.87 -29.00 7.27
N SER A 28 0.94 -29.87 8.27
CA SER A 28 1.01 -29.48 9.67
C SER A 28 2.35 -28.81 9.99
N CYS A 29 2.32 -27.76 10.81
CA CYS A 29 3.53 -27.25 11.44
C CYS A 29 3.98 -28.15 12.58
N ASN A 30 5.26 -28.00 12.94
CA ASN A 30 5.92 -28.61 14.07
C ASN A 30 6.30 -27.51 15.09
N ASN A 31 7.03 -27.88 16.15
CA ASN A 31 7.43 -26.96 17.20
C ASN A 31 8.51 -25.93 16.80
N SER A 32 9.08 -25.98 15.59
CA SER A 32 9.96 -24.92 15.05
C SER A 32 9.19 -23.82 14.30
N CYS A 33 7.87 -23.97 14.09
CA CYS A 33 7.02 -22.92 13.53
C CYS A 33 6.61 -21.86 14.56
N ALA A 34 6.28 -20.66 14.07
CA ALA A 34 5.77 -19.56 14.92
C ALA A 34 4.38 -19.84 15.53
N ALA A 35 3.57 -20.70 14.92
CA ALA A 35 2.34 -21.26 15.50
C ALA A 35 2.18 -22.75 15.13
N PRO A 36 2.62 -23.70 16.00
CA PRO A 36 2.60 -25.14 15.70
C PRO A 36 1.20 -25.72 15.41
N SER A 37 0.15 -25.19 16.04
CA SER A 37 -1.24 -25.63 15.86
C SER A 37 -1.93 -25.10 14.59
N ILE A 38 -1.23 -24.27 13.80
CA ILE A 38 -1.73 -23.68 12.56
C ILE A 38 -0.98 -24.35 11.38
N PRO A 39 -1.61 -24.61 10.21
CA PRO A 39 -0.90 -25.19 9.06
C PRO A 39 0.27 -24.31 8.57
N LYS A 40 1.23 -24.94 7.88
CA LYS A 40 2.24 -24.19 7.11
C LYS A 40 1.58 -23.34 6.02
N GLY A 41 2.17 -22.20 5.70
CA GLY A 41 1.69 -21.28 4.65
C GLY A 41 0.40 -20.53 4.97
N ALA A 42 -0.16 -20.69 6.19
CA ALA A 42 -1.23 -19.83 6.67
C ALA A 42 -0.70 -18.42 6.97
N LEU A 43 -1.51 -17.38 6.74
CA LEU A 43 -1.17 -16.04 7.21
C LEU A 43 -1.42 -15.93 8.73
N LEU A 44 -0.42 -15.41 9.44
CA LEU A 44 -0.48 -15.04 10.84
C LEU A 44 -0.45 -13.51 10.97
N VAL A 45 -1.20 -13.05 11.96
CA VAL A 45 -1.38 -11.64 12.33
C VAL A 45 -1.14 -11.52 13.83
N GLN A 46 -0.23 -10.63 14.24
CA GLN A 46 0.21 -10.45 15.63
C GLN A 46 0.46 -8.97 15.96
N SER A 47 0.11 -8.53 17.18
CA SER A 47 0.41 -7.19 17.71
C SER A 47 1.88 -7.05 18.18
N ALA A 48 2.36 -5.83 18.41
CA ALA A 48 3.68 -5.57 18.99
C ALA A 48 3.79 -6.02 20.46
N SER A 49 2.69 -5.94 21.21
CA SER A 49 2.51 -6.60 22.51
C SER A 49 2.58 -8.13 22.45
N GLY A 50 2.49 -8.72 21.25
CA GLY A 50 2.70 -10.14 20.99
C GLY A 50 1.57 -11.06 21.44
N THR A 51 0.48 -10.51 21.96
CA THR A 51 -0.58 -11.16 22.75
C THR A 51 -1.51 -12.08 21.95
N GLU A 52 -1.76 -11.79 20.67
CA GLU A 52 -2.63 -12.60 19.82
C GLU A 52 -1.92 -13.13 18.57
N LYS A 53 -2.31 -14.33 18.12
CA LYS A 53 -1.86 -14.93 16.84
C LYS A 53 -3.08 -15.45 16.08
N VAL A 54 -3.68 -14.60 15.26
CA VAL A 54 -4.92 -14.94 14.55
C VAL A 54 -4.60 -15.74 13.29
N LYS A 55 -5.25 -16.91 13.15
CA LYS A 55 -5.23 -17.76 11.94
C LYS A 55 -6.17 -17.15 10.89
N SER A 56 -5.67 -16.32 9.98
CA SER A 56 -6.55 -15.65 9.03
C SER A 56 -6.81 -16.46 7.75
N GLY A 57 -8.06 -16.91 7.58
CA GLY A 57 -8.75 -16.74 6.29
C GLY A 57 -9.54 -15.43 6.22
N GLN A 58 -9.90 -14.90 7.39
CA GLN A 58 -10.52 -13.61 7.71
C GLN A 58 -10.34 -13.39 9.24
N GLY A 59 -10.42 -12.15 9.75
CA GLY A 59 -10.39 -11.95 11.21
C GLY A 59 -9.97 -10.54 11.70
N THR A 60 -10.35 -10.25 12.94
CA THR A 60 -10.01 -9.02 13.68
C THR A 60 -8.57 -9.06 14.22
N LEU A 61 -7.91 -7.91 14.34
CA LEU A 61 -6.80 -7.73 15.28
C LEU A 61 -7.05 -6.45 16.09
N GLU A 62 -7.07 -6.58 17.41
CA GLU A 62 -6.99 -5.44 18.32
C GLU A 62 -5.54 -4.94 18.39
N ILE A 63 -5.34 -3.65 18.10
CA ILE A 63 -4.12 -2.91 18.42
C ILE A 63 -4.54 -1.57 19.04
N TYR A 64 -3.75 -1.10 19.99
CA TYR A 64 -3.94 0.21 20.65
C TYR A 64 -3.35 1.31 19.76
N PRO A 65 -3.37 2.61 20.14
CA PRO A 65 -2.70 3.80 18.56
C PRO A 65 -1.19 3.24 18.72
N GLY A 66 -0.20 3.37 17.84
CA GLY A 66 1.22 3.34 18.28
C GLY A 66 1.90 1.98 18.44
N GLU A 67 1.14 0.89 18.56
CA GLU A 67 1.65 -0.47 18.40
C GLU A 67 2.05 -0.75 16.94
N ALA A 68 2.41 -1.99 16.63
CA ALA A 68 2.58 -2.47 15.26
C ALA A 68 1.81 -3.76 15.02
N ALA A 69 1.29 -3.93 13.80
CA ALA A 69 0.70 -5.18 13.32
C ALA A 69 1.70 -5.89 12.40
N TYR A 70 2.06 -7.12 12.77
CA TYR A 70 3.01 -7.97 12.07
C TYR A 70 2.30 -9.04 11.25
N PHE A 71 2.61 -9.08 9.96
CA PHE A 71 2.11 -10.07 9.01
C PHE A 71 3.24 -11.01 8.61
N PHE A 72 3.02 -12.31 8.79
CA PHE A 72 3.99 -13.33 8.40
C PHE A 72 3.30 -14.65 8.04
N MET A 73 3.91 -15.38 7.11
CA MET A 73 3.51 -16.75 6.77
C MET A 73 3.91 -17.67 7.92
N ASN A 74 3.04 -18.59 8.35
CA ASN A 74 3.40 -19.59 9.34
C ASN A 74 4.34 -20.62 8.70
N ASP A 75 5.60 -20.60 9.10
CA ASP A 75 6.61 -21.59 8.72
C ASP A 75 7.69 -21.72 9.81
N GLU A 76 8.57 -22.70 9.64
CA GLU A 76 9.71 -22.99 10.51
C GLU A 76 10.70 -21.80 10.56
N MET A 77 10.96 -21.30 11.77
CA MET A 77 11.78 -20.10 12.02
C MET A 77 13.20 -20.17 11.43
N THR A 78 13.71 -21.37 11.16
CA THR A 78 15.03 -21.65 10.59
C THR A 78 15.04 -21.88 9.07
N ARG A 79 13.89 -21.85 8.38
CA ARG A 79 13.78 -22.23 6.96
C ARG A 79 13.12 -21.22 6.01
N TYR A 80 12.71 -20.05 6.49
CA TYR A 80 12.07 -18.99 5.67
C TYR A 80 12.80 -18.60 4.36
N ASN A 81 14.06 -19.00 4.16
CA ASN A 81 14.82 -18.83 2.93
C ASN A 81 14.50 -19.83 1.80
N ASP A 82 13.70 -20.88 2.04
CA ASP A 82 13.21 -21.81 1.01
C ASP A 82 11.80 -21.46 0.46
N ASN A 83 11.18 -20.41 1.01
CA ASN A 83 9.84 -19.98 0.63
C ASN A 83 9.84 -19.17 -0.68
N HIS A 84 8.84 -19.42 -1.53
CA HIS A 84 8.63 -18.71 -2.80
C HIS A 84 7.18 -18.24 -2.96
N GLY A 85 6.99 -17.13 -3.66
CA GLY A 85 5.67 -16.49 -3.87
C GLY A 85 5.34 -15.40 -2.86
N GLY A 86 4.05 -15.08 -2.70
CA GLY A 86 3.57 -14.06 -1.78
C GLY A 86 2.06 -14.12 -1.59
N MET A 87 1.53 -13.33 -0.63
CA MET A 87 0.10 -13.21 -0.37
C MET A 87 -0.31 -11.73 -0.25
N THR A 88 -1.26 -11.30 -1.06
CA THR A 88 -1.89 -9.98 -0.92
C THR A 88 -2.78 -9.96 0.32
N VAL A 89 -2.56 -8.98 1.21
CA VAL A 89 -3.35 -8.78 2.43
C VAL A 89 -4.21 -7.53 2.26
N LEU A 90 -5.53 -7.68 2.37
CA LEU A 90 -6.48 -6.56 2.33
C LEU A 90 -6.96 -6.24 3.74
N TRP A 91 -6.79 -4.98 4.13
CA TRP A 91 -6.99 -4.52 5.50
C TRP A 91 -7.70 -3.17 5.54
N ARG A 92 -8.52 -2.97 6.58
CA ARG A 92 -9.18 -1.70 6.86
C ARG A 92 -9.29 -1.49 8.37
N CYS A 93 -9.28 -0.22 8.77
CA CYS A 93 -9.66 0.14 10.13
C CYS A 93 -11.18 0.02 10.25
N LEU A 94 -11.68 -0.37 11.43
CA LEU A 94 -13.11 -0.27 11.74
C LEU A 94 -13.36 0.98 12.61
N ASP A 95 -12.51 1.19 13.61
CA ASP A 95 -12.75 2.16 14.71
C ASP A 95 -11.71 3.30 14.76
N CYS A 96 -11.13 3.68 13.62
CA CYS A 96 -10.27 4.86 13.53
C CYS A 96 -11.09 6.15 13.59
N LEU A 97 -10.50 7.24 14.08
CA LEU A 97 -11.09 8.60 13.96
C LEU A 97 -11.40 9.00 12.52
N ASP A 98 -10.63 8.49 11.54
CA ASP A 98 -10.90 8.69 10.12
C ASP A 98 -11.87 7.65 9.50
N ALA A 99 -12.26 6.59 10.20
CA ALA A 99 -13.14 5.52 9.71
C ALA A 99 -14.64 5.87 9.77
N THR A 100 -15.00 7.10 9.43
CA THR A 100 -16.40 7.48 9.26
C THR A 100 -16.98 6.75 8.04
N PRO A 101 -18.02 5.90 8.15
CA PRO A 101 -18.52 5.11 7.02
C PRO A 101 -19.10 5.93 5.85
N SER A 102 -19.33 7.22 6.07
CA SER A 102 -19.73 8.24 5.09
C SER A 102 -18.61 8.70 4.15
N ARG A 103 -17.34 8.54 4.54
CA ARG A 103 -16.21 9.10 3.77
C ARG A 103 -15.89 8.23 2.56
N SER A 104 -16.09 8.80 1.37
CA SER A 104 -15.77 8.14 0.10
C SER A 104 -14.27 7.80 0.01
N LEU A 105 -13.99 6.54 -0.31
CA LEU A 105 -12.65 5.98 -0.41
C LEU A 105 -12.43 5.40 -1.81
N ALA A 106 -11.57 6.02 -2.60
CA ALA A 106 -11.14 5.48 -3.88
C ALA A 106 -9.81 4.71 -3.70
N LYS A 107 -9.75 3.49 -4.23
CA LYS A 107 -8.50 2.74 -4.42
C LYS A 107 -8.06 2.88 -5.87
N LEU A 108 -6.81 3.27 -6.05
CA LEU A 108 -6.13 3.39 -7.34
C LEU A 108 -4.92 2.46 -7.32
N ILE A 109 -4.59 1.87 -8.46
CA ILE A 109 -3.34 1.15 -8.68
C ILE A 109 -2.59 1.98 -9.72
N VAL A 110 -1.34 2.36 -9.42
CA VAL A 110 -0.45 3.11 -10.30
C VAL A 110 0.65 2.14 -10.74
N PRO A 111 0.53 1.49 -11.91
CA PRO A 111 1.53 0.54 -12.37
C PRO A 111 2.79 1.29 -12.81
N ALA A 112 3.97 0.79 -12.46
CA ALA A 112 5.23 1.47 -12.75
C ALA A 112 5.53 1.64 -14.26
N ARG A 113 4.84 0.88 -15.12
CA ARG A 113 5.00 0.86 -16.58
C ARG A 113 4.09 1.84 -17.33
N GLU A 114 3.06 2.38 -16.68
CA GLU A 114 2.08 3.21 -17.36
C GLU A 114 2.50 4.68 -17.33
N GLU A 115 3.14 5.14 -18.41
CA GLU A 115 3.58 6.52 -18.58
C GLU A 115 2.42 7.54 -18.48
N MET A 116 1.21 7.15 -18.84
CA MET A 116 0.01 8.00 -18.69
C MET A 116 -0.50 8.10 -17.25
N GLY A 117 -0.05 7.22 -16.33
CA GLY A 117 -0.55 7.14 -14.96
C GLY A 117 -2.01 6.70 -14.87
N VAL A 118 -2.63 6.99 -13.72
CA VAL A 118 -4.04 6.70 -13.46
C VAL A 118 -4.75 7.94 -12.89
N THR A 119 -5.84 8.32 -13.54
CA THR A 119 -6.61 9.53 -13.24
C THR A 119 -7.76 9.27 -12.27
N PHE A 120 -7.79 10.01 -11.16
CA PHE A 120 -8.97 10.21 -10.33
C PHE A 120 -9.73 11.45 -10.80
N VAL A 121 -11.07 11.45 -10.68
CA VAL A 121 -11.92 12.62 -10.98
C VAL A 121 -12.83 12.86 -9.80
N HIS A 122 -12.79 14.08 -9.24
CA HIS A 122 -13.75 14.50 -8.23
C HIS A 122 -15.12 14.72 -8.87
N ARG A 123 -16.13 13.96 -8.42
CA ARG A 123 -17.50 14.01 -8.97
C ARG A 123 -18.49 14.76 -8.07
N GLY A 124 -18.02 15.35 -6.97
CA GLY A 124 -18.85 16.18 -6.09
C GLY A 124 -19.18 17.55 -6.69
N LEU A 125 -20.27 18.15 -6.21
CA LEU A 125 -20.77 19.46 -6.66
C LEU A 125 -20.10 20.66 -5.98
N LYS A 126 -19.15 20.40 -5.08
CA LYS A 126 -18.36 21.36 -4.28
C LYS A 126 -16.90 20.90 -4.28
N ALA A 127 -15.95 21.79 -4.06
CA ALA A 127 -14.56 21.40 -3.78
C ALA A 127 -14.48 20.48 -2.55
N ALA A 128 -13.51 19.57 -2.52
CA ALA A 128 -13.31 18.62 -1.42
C ALA A 128 -11.83 18.30 -1.17
N LYS A 129 -11.49 17.98 0.08
CA LYS A 129 -10.14 17.64 0.53
C LYS A 129 -9.99 16.13 0.68
N TYR A 130 -8.90 15.59 0.13
CA TYR A 130 -8.56 14.17 0.21
C TYR A 130 -7.25 13.95 0.97
N GLN A 131 -7.24 12.94 1.84
CA GLN A 131 -6.01 12.30 2.29
C GLN A 131 -5.59 11.27 1.24
N LEU A 132 -4.50 11.55 0.54
CA LEU A 132 -3.76 10.57 -0.26
C LEU A 132 -2.84 9.78 0.67
N THR A 133 -2.87 8.45 0.58
CA THR A 133 -1.90 7.55 1.20
C THR A 133 -1.49 6.47 0.18
N ALA A 134 -0.19 6.28 -0.03
CA ALA A 134 0.35 5.35 -1.02
C ALA A 134 1.20 4.24 -0.38
N TYR A 135 1.00 3.01 -0.88
CA TYR A 135 1.67 1.78 -0.46
C TYR A 135 2.25 1.05 -1.67
N GLY A 136 3.05 0.00 -1.42
CA GLY A 136 3.72 -0.77 -2.48
C GLY A 136 5.15 -0.29 -2.72
N ARG A 137 5.80 -0.90 -3.71
CA ARG A 137 7.18 -0.58 -4.12
C ARG A 137 7.34 -0.81 -5.61
N TRP A 138 8.21 -0.02 -6.24
CA TRP A 138 8.53 -0.14 -7.64
C TRP A 138 9.99 0.24 -7.93
N THR A 139 10.46 -0.04 -9.14
CA THR A 139 11.79 0.35 -9.63
C THR A 139 11.69 0.83 -11.08
N ASN A 140 12.49 1.84 -11.44
CA ASN A 140 12.55 2.41 -12.79
C ASN A 140 13.56 1.71 -13.73
N SER A 141 13.99 0.49 -13.39
CA SER A 141 14.61 -0.48 -14.31
C SER A 141 14.86 -1.79 -13.54
N VAL A 142 14.15 -2.85 -13.93
CA VAL A 142 14.20 -4.15 -13.22
C VAL A 142 15.60 -4.75 -13.30
N GLY A 143 16.23 -4.94 -12.13
CA GLY A 143 17.58 -5.52 -11.99
C GLY A 143 18.72 -4.51 -12.07
N LYS A 144 18.45 -3.24 -12.42
CA LYS A 144 19.44 -2.16 -12.53
C LYS A 144 19.33 -1.14 -11.39
N TYR A 145 18.12 -0.77 -10.98
CA TYR A 145 17.89 0.20 -9.89
C TYR A 145 17.20 -0.43 -8.67
N PRO A 146 17.49 0.07 -7.44
CA PRO A 146 16.76 -0.33 -6.23
C PRO A 146 15.25 -0.08 -6.34
N TRP A 147 14.49 -0.75 -5.49
CA TRP A 147 13.03 -0.57 -5.40
C TRP A 147 12.69 0.46 -4.32
N SER A 148 12.14 1.63 -4.65
CA SER A 148 11.61 2.58 -3.67
C SER A 148 10.12 2.37 -3.38
N ASP A 149 9.60 3.07 -2.38
CA ASP A 149 8.17 3.39 -2.29
C ASP A 149 7.91 4.77 -2.94
N GLY A 150 6.71 5.33 -2.76
CA GLY A 150 6.33 6.63 -3.32
C GLY A 150 7.23 7.81 -2.95
N ARG A 151 8.13 7.72 -1.96
CA ARG A 151 9.14 8.76 -1.66
C ARG A 151 10.27 8.87 -2.70
N GLY A 152 10.42 7.85 -3.55
CA GLY A 152 11.44 7.80 -4.58
C GLY A 152 12.84 7.40 -4.10
N TYR A 153 13.75 7.34 -5.05
CA TYR A 153 15.17 7.06 -4.93
C TYR A 153 15.97 8.38 -4.99
N GLN A 154 17.07 8.48 -4.23
CA GLN A 154 17.68 9.78 -3.82
C GLN A 154 18.42 10.57 -4.91
N ASN A 155 18.25 10.24 -6.18
CA ASN A 155 18.84 10.98 -7.31
C ASN A 155 17.76 11.84 -7.97
N ALA A 156 18.08 13.06 -8.39
CA ALA A 156 17.18 13.86 -9.23
C ALA A 156 16.85 13.10 -10.53
N CYS A 157 15.58 13.15 -10.96
CA CYS A 157 15.07 12.24 -11.99
C CYS A 157 15.70 12.48 -13.36
N GLY A 158 15.72 13.73 -13.85
CA GLY A 158 16.20 14.04 -15.20
C GLY A 158 15.23 14.94 -15.97
N LYS A 159 15.71 15.56 -17.06
CA LYS A 159 14.98 16.60 -17.79
C LYS A 159 13.67 16.14 -18.44
N SER A 160 13.46 14.84 -18.65
CA SER A 160 12.25 14.33 -19.31
C SER A 160 11.18 13.79 -18.34
N CYS A 161 11.51 13.68 -17.05
CA CYS A 161 10.55 13.25 -16.03
C CYS A 161 9.45 14.29 -15.74
N PRO A 162 8.27 13.88 -15.21
CA PRO A 162 7.20 14.79 -14.75
C PRO A 162 7.64 15.85 -13.74
N MET A 163 8.61 15.54 -12.87
CA MET A 163 9.25 16.46 -11.94
C MET A 163 10.78 16.34 -12.04
N PRO A 164 11.44 17.06 -12.95
CA PRO A 164 12.86 16.86 -13.26
C PRO A 164 13.84 17.05 -12.10
N GLN A 165 13.51 17.95 -11.17
CA GLN A 165 14.34 18.30 -10.02
C GLN A 165 14.01 17.47 -8.76
N ALA A 166 12.98 16.63 -8.81
CA ALA A 166 12.59 15.76 -7.71
C ALA A 166 13.23 14.37 -7.86
N ASN A 167 13.18 13.58 -6.79
CA ASN A 167 13.64 12.18 -6.78
C ASN A 167 13.11 11.40 -7.99
N ASN A 168 13.96 10.61 -8.65
CA ASN A 168 13.52 9.50 -9.48
C ASN A 168 12.70 8.53 -8.60
N GLN A 169 11.81 7.74 -9.18
CA GLN A 169 10.93 6.78 -8.50
C GLN A 169 9.86 7.39 -7.56
N LEU A 170 9.78 8.72 -7.46
CA LEU A 170 8.76 9.46 -6.68
C LEU A 170 7.34 9.21 -7.22
N LEU A 171 6.33 9.17 -6.35
CA LEU A 171 4.93 9.31 -6.75
C LEU A 171 4.59 10.79 -6.93
N VAL A 172 4.15 11.14 -8.14
CA VAL A 172 3.76 12.47 -8.58
C VAL A 172 2.25 12.50 -8.82
N ALA A 173 1.63 13.62 -8.51
CA ALA A 173 0.27 13.94 -8.90
C ALA A 173 0.26 15.14 -9.84
N GLN A 174 -0.43 15.00 -10.96
CA GLN A 174 -0.54 16.02 -12.01
C GLN A 174 -2.00 16.52 -12.12
N LYS A 175 -2.21 17.83 -12.10
CA LYS A 175 -3.52 18.48 -12.31
C LYS A 175 -3.79 18.67 -13.82
N GLN A 176 -5.03 19.05 -14.18
CA GLN A 176 -5.46 19.24 -15.58
C GLN A 176 -4.70 20.35 -16.33
N ASP A 177 -4.13 21.31 -15.60
CA ASP A 177 -3.25 22.37 -16.14
C ASP A 177 -1.83 21.87 -16.50
N GLY A 178 -1.55 20.59 -16.26
CA GLY A 178 -0.25 19.96 -16.45
C GLY A 178 0.73 20.18 -15.28
N SER A 179 0.35 20.93 -14.24
CA SER A 179 1.20 21.16 -13.07
C SER A 179 1.41 19.88 -12.27
N SER A 180 2.65 19.61 -11.87
CA SER A 180 3.07 18.38 -11.18
C SER A 180 3.51 18.68 -9.74
N THR A 181 2.95 17.94 -8.78
CA THR A 181 3.27 18.04 -7.35
C THR A 181 3.72 16.70 -6.78
N SER A 182 4.72 16.73 -5.89
CA SER A 182 5.20 15.56 -5.17
C SER A 182 4.19 15.14 -4.09
N VAL A 183 3.72 13.89 -4.12
CA VAL A 183 2.75 13.37 -3.13
C VAL A 183 3.32 12.27 -2.23
N GLY A 184 4.44 11.66 -2.60
CA GLY A 184 5.19 10.77 -1.72
C GLY A 184 4.39 9.53 -1.30
N ILE A 185 4.39 9.24 0.01
CA ILE A 185 3.58 8.17 0.62
C ILE A 185 2.33 8.68 1.36
N ARG A 186 2.24 9.98 1.67
CA ARG A 186 1.09 10.58 2.36
C ARG A 186 1.05 12.08 2.07
N GLN A 187 -0.05 12.58 1.53
CA GLN A 187 -0.24 14.01 1.24
C GLN A 187 -1.72 14.40 1.36
N LYS A 188 -1.99 15.65 1.77
CA LYS A 188 -3.34 16.23 1.65
C LYS A 188 -3.44 17.00 0.34
N ILE A 189 -4.53 16.78 -0.39
CA ILE A 189 -4.84 17.49 -1.63
C ILE A 189 -6.24 18.09 -1.54
N GLU A 190 -6.49 19.11 -2.35
CA GLU A 190 -7.80 19.74 -2.52
C GLU A 190 -8.12 19.76 -4.01
N LEU A 191 -9.35 19.34 -4.34
CA LEU A 191 -9.84 19.21 -5.71
C LEU A 191 -11.15 19.98 -5.86
N ASP A 192 -11.22 20.80 -6.90
CA ASP A 192 -12.45 21.52 -7.26
C ASP A 192 -13.50 20.57 -7.88
N ALA A 193 -14.76 21.02 -7.93
CA ALA A 193 -15.86 20.25 -8.49
C ALA A 193 -15.61 19.90 -9.97
N GLY A 194 -15.46 18.62 -10.29
CA GLY A 194 -15.11 18.14 -11.63
C GLY A 194 -13.61 18.11 -11.94
N GLU A 195 -12.74 18.55 -11.02
CA GLU A 195 -11.29 18.47 -11.22
C GLU A 195 -10.78 17.03 -11.21
N SER A 196 -9.76 16.74 -12.03
CA SER A 196 -9.10 15.45 -12.07
C SER A 196 -7.61 15.52 -11.71
N LEU A 197 -7.14 14.46 -11.05
CA LEU A 197 -5.76 14.29 -10.61
C LEU A 197 -5.19 13.00 -11.22
N THR A 198 -4.14 13.10 -12.03
CA THR A 198 -3.43 11.95 -12.58
C THR A 198 -2.26 11.58 -11.68
N LEU A 199 -2.26 10.38 -11.13
CA LEU A 199 -1.16 9.84 -10.33
C LEU A 199 -0.23 9.03 -11.22
N LYS A 200 1.07 9.36 -11.20
CA LYS A 200 2.08 8.61 -11.96
C LYS A 200 3.45 8.55 -11.26
N SER A 201 4.24 7.58 -11.69
CA SER A 201 5.67 7.49 -11.43
C SER A 201 6.44 8.71 -11.96
N ASN A 202 7.45 9.17 -11.22
CA ASN A 202 8.46 10.12 -11.70
C ASN A 202 9.60 9.34 -12.37
N ASP A 203 9.53 9.22 -13.69
CA ASP A 203 10.53 8.56 -14.53
C ASP A 203 10.62 9.22 -15.91
N ASP A 204 11.73 8.99 -16.61
CA ASP A 204 12.03 9.60 -17.91
C ASP A 204 10.99 9.20 -18.98
N ALA A 205 10.66 10.14 -19.88
CA ALA A 205 9.65 9.96 -20.92
C ALA A 205 10.03 8.84 -21.90
N GLY A 206 9.11 7.92 -22.17
CA GLY A 206 9.37 6.67 -22.90
C GLY A 206 10.22 5.63 -22.15
N GLY A 207 10.72 5.93 -20.94
CA GLY A 207 11.54 5.01 -20.14
C GLY A 207 10.76 3.87 -19.45
N TYR A 208 9.44 4.00 -19.37
CA TYR A 208 8.60 3.19 -18.48
C TYR A 208 8.55 1.67 -18.82
N GLY A 209 9.08 1.25 -19.97
CA GLY A 209 8.97 -0.12 -20.48
C GLY A 209 9.68 -1.21 -19.66
N ASP A 210 10.85 -0.91 -19.07
CA ASP A 210 11.61 -1.87 -18.23
C ASP A 210 11.39 -1.69 -16.72
N ASN A 211 10.44 -0.84 -16.33
CA ASN A 211 10.03 -0.64 -14.95
C ASN A 211 9.38 -1.89 -14.34
N GLY A 212 9.29 -1.95 -13.01
CA GLY A 212 8.66 -3.07 -12.31
C GLY A 212 8.01 -2.65 -11.00
N GLY A 213 6.87 -3.29 -10.69
CA GLY A 213 6.08 -2.99 -9.50
C GLY A 213 4.91 -2.03 -9.75
N GLU A 214 4.29 -1.63 -8.66
CA GLU A 214 3.13 -0.73 -8.64
C GLU A 214 3.05 -0.01 -7.28
N LEU A 215 2.33 1.10 -7.26
CA LEU A 215 1.92 1.77 -6.04
C LEU A 215 0.39 1.69 -5.90
N VAL A 216 -0.08 1.18 -4.76
CA VAL A 216 -1.50 1.17 -4.41
C VAL A 216 -1.81 2.44 -3.62
N VAL A 217 -2.62 3.31 -4.19
CA VAL A 217 -2.96 4.61 -3.61
C VAL A 217 -4.41 4.62 -3.15
N TYR A 218 -4.63 5.09 -1.93
CA TYR A 218 -5.95 5.36 -1.39
C TYR A 218 -6.16 6.87 -1.33
N LEU A 219 -7.26 7.35 -1.92
CA LEU A 219 -7.78 8.70 -1.75
C LEU A 219 -9.02 8.62 -0.86
N GLN A 220 -8.89 9.08 0.38
CA GLN A 220 -10.00 9.19 1.31
C GLN A 220 -10.48 10.64 1.36
N CYS A 221 -11.76 10.89 1.04
CA CYS A 221 -12.34 12.21 1.22
C CYS A 221 -12.50 12.53 2.71
N LEU A 222 -12.15 13.75 3.12
CA LEU A 222 -12.15 14.18 4.51
C LEU A 222 -13.40 14.97 4.91
N ASP A 223 -13.98 15.68 3.95
CA ASP A 223 -15.07 16.66 4.10
C ASP A 223 -16.21 16.48 3.08
N CYS A 224 -16.22 15.38 2.32
CA CYS A 224 -17.40 14.99 1.52
C CYS A 224 -18.62 14.73 2.42
N GLU A 225 -19.74 15.36 2.08
CA GLU A 225 -21.07 14.96 2.54
C GLU A 225 -21.41 13.55 1.97
N PRO A 226 -22.08 12.67 2.74
CA PRO A 226 -22.51 11.34 2.29
C PRO A 226 -23.68 11.36 1.29
#